data_AF-F0X8P1-F1
#
_entry.id   AF-F0X8P1-F1
#
_cell.length_a   1.000
_cell.length_b   1.000
_cell.length_c   1.000
_cell.angle_alpha   90.00
_cell.angle_beta   90.00
_cell.angle_gamma   90.00
#
_symmetry.space_group_name_H-M   'P 1'
#
loop_
_entity.id
_entity.type
_entity.pdbx_description
1 polymer ?
#
loop_
_entity_poly.entity_id
_entity_poly.type
_entity_poly.pdbx_seq_one_letter_code
_entity_poly.pdbx_strand_id
1 'polypeptide(L)'
;MEFGVSRRVVTIALAVLIIIYVIRLTPREAVANRTKSFFDSTTGVLKSAADSTADVTADDDRPAFHIRDKVALLTDTQFSPRTIPLILHFHAVLGPDWPIVFYTSEETANAHLRNGQNGSAVWNRAVASGAIDVRIIPDEYNMTTREGVNVYLSRPWLWRQLAPASHVLVFQTDAMICANAHRTVDDFLEWDFIAAPLHTTQKLFNGGLSLRNRTMMLEILDEDNNWEVETAAGTWTLGGEDIWFSRKMDLRGAHLPTFDQAIKFACQHEWHTSREKEPLGYHKVHKVAQSSLPEITKWCPEIALAAPGTLAQ
;
A
#
# COMPACT_ATOMS: atom_id res chain seq x y z
N MET A 1 36.67 -45.56 49.06
CA MET A 1 36.43 -44.52 48.05
C MET A 1 36.40 -45.21 46.69
N GLU A 2 35.21 -45.52 46.19
CA GLU A 2 35.03 -46.04 44.83
C GLU A 2 34.69 -44.86 43.91
N PHE A 3 35.53 -44.62 42.91
CA PHE A 3 35.27 -43.66 41.84
C PHE A 3 34.49 -44.35 40.72
N GLY A 4 33.17 -44.14 40.68
CA GLY A 4 32.32 -44.58 39.58
C GLY A 4 32.39 -43.60 38.40
N VAL A 5 32.90 -44.05 37.25
CA VAL A 5 32.89 -43.25 36.02
C VAL A 5 31.45 -43.12 35.50
N SER A 6 31.02 -41.89 35.23
CA SER A 6 29.68 -41.56 34.74
C SER A 6 29.36 -42.24 33.41
N ARG A 7 28.17 -42.84 33.30
CA ARG A 7 27.64 -43.46 32.07
C ARG A 7 27.76 -42.56 30.84
N ARG A 8 27.59 -41.25 30.99
CA ARG A 8 27.69 -40.27 29.89
C ARG A 8 29.12 -40.19 29.31
N VAL A 9 30.13 -40.31 30.15
CA VAL A 9 31.54 -40.28 29.73
C VAL A 9 31.87 -41.54 28.95
N VAL A 10 31.35 -42.70 29.38
CA VAL A 10 31.51 -43.97 28.66
C VAL A 10 30.81 -43.93 27.29
N THR A 11 29.61 -43.35 27.20
CA THR A 11 28.88 -43.23 25.92
C THR A 11 29.63 -42.35 24.91
N ILE A 12 30.18 -41.21 25.36
CA ILE A 12 30.94 -40.31 24.50
C ILE A 12 32.24 -40.98 24.02
N ALA A 13 32.94 -41.66 24.93
CA ALA A 13 34.16 -42.38 24.58
C ALA A 13 33.92 -43.47 23.52
N LEU A 14 32.81 -44.23 23.66
CA LEU A 14 32.42 -45.25 22.67
C LEU A 14 32.05 -44.62 21.32
N ALA A 15 31.31 -43.50 21.30
CA ALA A 15 30.95 -42.82 20.06
C ALA A 15 32.19 -42.31 19.29
N VAL A 16 33.17 -41.75 20.00
CA VAL A 16 34.43 -41.28 19.40
C VAL A 16 35.24 -42.46 18.85
N LEU A 17 35.30 -43.58 19.56
CA LEU A 17 35.99 -44.78 19.08
C LEU A 17 35.32 -45.36 17.82
N ILE A 18 33.99 -45.34 17.73
CA ILE A 18 33.25 -45.78 16.53
C ILE A 18 33.58 -44.87 15.34
N ILE A 19 33.61 -43.55 15.53
CA ILE A 19 33.95 -42.60 14.45
C ILE A 19 35.38 -42.84 13.95
N ILE A 20 36.34 -43.02 14.86
CA ILE A 20 37.74 -43.31 14.50
C ILE A 20 37.86 -44.65 13.77
N TYR A 21 37.12 -45.67 14.21
CA TYR A 21 37.09 -46.99 13.59
C TYR A 21 36.51 -46.94 12.16
N VAL A 22 35.43 -46.20 11.94
CA VAL A 22 34.82 -45.99 10.62
C VAL A 22 35.76 -45.25 9.66
N ILE A 23 36.49 -44.24 10.15
CA ILE A 23 37.47 -43.49 9.34
C ILE A 23 38.70 -44.36 9.01
N ARG A 24 39.10 -45.27 9.90
CA ARG A 24 40.24 -46.19 9.69
C ARG A 24 39.91 -47.35 8.73
N LEU A 25 38.64 -47.77 8.67
CA LEU A 25 38.19 -48.87 7.81
C LEU A 25 37.69 -48.42 6.43
N THR A 26 37.50 -47.13 6.20
CA THR A 26 37.11 -46.61 4.89
C THR A 26 38.34 -46.52 3.97
N PRO A 27 38.40 -47.27 2.86
CA PRO A 27 39.52 -47.17 1.92
C PRO A 27 39.59 -45.76 1.35
N ARG A 28 40.78 -45.15 1.33
CA ARG A 28 41.01 -43.77 0.85
C ARG A 28 40.50 -43.52 -0.58
N GLU A 29 40.35 -44.56 -1.40
CA GLU A 29 39.81 -44.46 -2.76
C GLU A 29 38.29 -44.18 -2.81
N ALA A 30 37.53 -44.56 -1.78
CA ALA A 30 36.09 -44.29 -1.71
C ALA A 30 35.76 -42.81 -1.44
N VAL A 31 36.67 -42.08 -0.78
CA VAL A 31 36.54 -40.64 -0.50
C VAL A 31 36.93 -39.80 -1.73
N ALA A 32 37.90 -40.28 -2.52
CA ALA A 32 38.37 -39.61 -3.74
C ALA A 32 37.34 -39.67 -4.89
N ASN A 33 36.59 -40.78 -5.02
CA ASN A 33 35.58 -40.91 -6.09
C ASN A 33 34.32 -40.06 -5.84
N ARG A 34 33.99 -39.78 -4.56
CA ARG A 34 32.86 -38.90 -4.21
C ARG A 34 33.15 -37.42 -4.45
N THR A 35 34.40 -36.99 -4.31
CA THR A 35 34.83 -35.62 -4.61
C THR A 35 34.96 -35.41 -6.11
N LYS A 36 35.46 -36.39 -6.88
CA LYS A 36 35.56 -36.29 -8.35
C LYS A 36 34.19 -36.18 -9.05
N SER A 37 33.18 -36.90 -8.58
CA SER A 37 31.80 -36.80 -9.08
C SER A 37 31.12 -35.46 -8.78
N PHE A 38 31.56 -34.73 -7.76
CA PHE A 38 31.02 -33.41 -7.40
C PHE A 38 31.65 -32.30 -8.26
N PHE A 39 32.93 -32.44 -8.63
CA PHE A 39 33.64 -31.49 -9.48
C PHE A 39 33.33 -31.62 -10.99
N ASP A 40 33.03 -32.83 -11.50
CA ASP A 40 32.66 -33.02 -12.92
C ASP A 40 31.28 -32.44 -13.26
N SER A 41 30.36 -32.43 -12.28
CA SER A 41 29.03 -31.82 -12.43
C SER A 41 29.07 -30.29 -12.46
N THR A 42 30.10 -29.68 -11.85
CA THR A 42 30.28 -28.22 -11.83
C THR A 42 31.00 -27.69 -13.07
N THR A 43 31.84 -28.47 -13.73
CA THR A 43 32.54 -28.06 -14.97
C THR A 43 31.72 -28.17 -16.25
N GLY A 44 30.71 -29.06 -16.29
CA GLY A 44 29.76 -29.15 -17.42
C GLY A 44 28.80 -27.96 -17.50
N VAL A 45 28.42 -27.39 -16.35
CA VAL A 45 27.51 -26.25 -16.25
C VAL A 45 28.19 -24.92 -16.64
N LEU A 46 29.50 -24.78 -16.34
CA LEU A 46 30.25 -23.55 -16.64
C LEU A 46 30.65 -23.40 -18.11
N LYS A 47 30.63 -24.46 -18.92
CA LYS A 47 31.04 -24.40 -20.34
C LYS A 47 29.90 -24.14 -21.33
N SER A 48 28.65 -24.33 -20.91
CA SER A 48 27.46 -23.96 -21.71
C SER A 48 27.10 -22.47 -21.60
N ALA A 49 27.71 -21.75 -20.65
CA ALA A 49 27.43 -20.34 -20.38
C ALA A 49 28.35 -19.35 -21.13
N ALA A 50 29.28 -19.83 -21.95
CA ALA A 50 30.33 -19.00 -22.57
C ALA A 50 30.24 -18.85 -24.10
N ASP A 51 29.16 -19.33 -24.76
CA ASP A 51 29.04 -19.27 -26.22
C ASP A 51 27.72 -18.65 -26.73
N SER A 52 27.15 -17.73 -25.95
CA SER A 52 26.06 -16.87 -26.42
C SER A 52 26.39 -15.40 -26.15
N THR A 53 27.36 -14.87 -26.88
CA THR A 53 27.49 -13.42 -27.06
C THR A 53 26.46 -12.95 -28.08
N ALA A 54 25.30 -12.48 -27.61
CA ALA A 54 24.58 -11.35 -28.20
C ALA A 54 23.42 -10.96 -27.28
N ASP A 55 23.48 -9.72 -26.80
CA ASP A 55 22.35 -8.91 -26.33
C ASP A 55 21.73 -9.29 -24.97
N VAL A 56 22.14 -8.57 -23.91
CA VAL A 56 21.32 -7.88 -22.89
C VAL A 56 22.31 -7.40 -21.81
N THR A 57 22.99 -6.29 -22.09
CA THR A 57 23.39 -5.35 -21.03
C THR A 57 22.64 -4.05 -21.32
N ALA A 58 21.31 -4.15 -21.31
CA ALA A 58 20.52 -2.98 -20.97
C ALA A 58 20.78 -2.76 -19.49
N ASP A 59 21.60 -1.76 -19.20
CA ASP A 59 21.53 -0.97 -17.99
C ASP A 59 20.07 -0.93 -17.51
N ASP A 60 19.81 -1.26 -16.23
CA ASP A 60 18.48 -1.09 -15.64
C ASP A 60 18.26 0.41 -15.40
N ASP A 61 18.29 1.18 -16.49
CA ASP A 61 18.06 2.62 -16.58
C ASP A 61 16.56 2.92 -16.47
N ARG A 62 15.78 1.99 -15.88
CA ARG A 62 14.40 2.26 -15.52
C ARG A 62 14.42 3.33 -14.44
N PRO A 63 13.69 4.45 -14.62
CA PRO A 63 13.58 5.44 -13.57
C PRO A 63 13.08 4.75 -12.29
N ALA A 64 13.90 4.75 -11.25
CA ALA A 64 13.52 4.15 -9.98
C ALA A 64 12.35 4.93 -9.38
N PHE A 65 11.35 4.22 -8.86
CA PHE A 65 10.24 4.84 -8.16
C PHE A 65 10.75 5.58 -6.93
N HIS A 66 10.41 6.86 -6.82
CA HIS A 66 10.92 7.73 -5.75
C HIS A 66 9.80 8.52 -5.12
N ILE A 67 9.56 8.26 -3.83
CA ILE A 67 8.75 9.13 -2.99
C ILE A 67 9.60 10.36 -2.63
N ARG A 68 9.04 11.55 -2.85
CA ARG A 68 9.65 12.83 -2.41
C ARG A 68 8.79 13.44 -1.31
N ASP A 69 8.26 14.64 -1.50
CA ASP A 69 7.40 15.32 -0.53
C ASP A 69 5.91 14.96 -0.67
N LYS A 70 5.49 14.48 -1.84
CA LYS A 70 4.10 14.17 -2.18
C LYS A 70 3.99 12.72 -2.68
N VAL A 71 2.91 12.04 -2.32
CA VAL A 71 2.60 10.69 -2.81
C VAL A 71 1.09 10.47 -2.79
N ALA A 72 0.57 9.79 -3.82
CA ALA A 72 -0.80 9.33 -3.82
C ALA A 72 -0.86 7.84 -3.48
N LEU A 73 -1.86 7.44 -2.70
CA LEU A 73 -2.01 6.12 -2.11
C LEU A 73 -3.38 5.54 -2.47
N LEU A 74 -3.35 4.35 -3.05
CA LEU A 74 -4.48 3.44 -3.12
C LEU A 74 -4.10 2.14 -2.41
N THR A 75 -4.99 1.61 -1.58
CA THR A 75 -4.89 0.25 -1.07
C THR A 75 -6.17 -0.51 -1.36
N ASP A 76 -6.07 -1.62 -2.09
CA ASP A 76 -7.22 -2.48 -2.39
C ASP A 76 -6.76 -3.91 -2.70
N THR A 77 -7.39 -4.90 -2.08
CA THR A 77 -7.17 -6.33 -2.34
C THR A 77 -8.32 -6.97 -3.10
N GLN A 78 -9.38 -6.23 -3.38
CA GLN A 78 -10.57 -6.69 -4.10
C GLN A 78 -10.57 -6.11 -5.51
N PHE A 79 -9.64 -6.58 -6.33
CA PHE A 79 -9.43 -6.08 -7.68
C PHE A 79 -10.74 -6.06 -8.50
N SER A 80 -10.93 -4.99 -9.27
CA SER A 80 -12.00 -4.90 -10.26
C SER A 80 -11.45 -4.48 -11.62
N PRO A 81 -12.17 -4.75 -12.73
CA PRO A 81 -11.77 -4.28 -14.05
C PRO A 81 -11.61 -2.75 -14.17
N ARG A 82 -12.16 -1.98 -13.22
CA ARG A 82 -12.04 -0.52 -13.16
C ARG A 82 -10.78 -0.04 -12.42
N THR A 83 -10.12 -0.90 -11.64
CA THR A 83 -8.98 -0.52 -10.79
C THR A 83 -7.83 0.08 -11.61
N ILE A 84 -7.39 -0.57 -12.69
CA ILE A 84 -6.32 -0.05 -13.55
C ILE A 84 -6.72 1.29 -14.22
N PRO A 85 -7.87 1.39 -14.93
CA PRO A 85 -8.33 2.67 -15.48
C PRO A 85 -8.42 3.79 -14.45
N LEU A 86 -8.93 3.51 -13.25
CA LEU A 86 -9.05 4.49 -12.16
C LEU A 86 -7.67 5.00 -11.74
N ILE A 87 -6.72 4.11 -11.45
CA ILE A 87 -5.36 4.53 -11.05
C ILE A 87 -4.69 5.36 -12.17
N LEU A 88 -4.84 4.94 -13.43
CA LEU A 88 -4.25 5.66 -14.57
C LEU A 88 -4.87 7.03 -14.77
N HIS A 89 -6.17 7.20 -14.49
CA HIS A 89 -6.81 8.50 -14.47
C HIS A 89 -6.22 9.40 -13.38
N PHE A 90 -6.09 8.90 -12.15
CA PHE A 90 -5.44 9.64 -11.07
C PHE A 90 -4.00 10.04 -11.44
N HIS A 91 -3.23 9.12 -12.03
CA HIS A 91 -1.87 9.41 -12.50
C HIS A 91 -1.85 10.55 -13.52
N ALA A 92 -2.77 10.55 -14.49
CA ALA A 92 -2.85 11.57 -15.53
C ALA A 92 -3.23 12.95 -14.97
N VAL A 93 -4.19 13.00 -14.04
CA VAL A 93 -4.67 14.27 -13.46
C VAL A 93 -3.67 14.86 -12.46
N LEU A 94 -3.01 14.03 -11.65
CA LEU A 94 -2.06 14.50 -10.64
C LEU A 94 -0.70 14.91 -11.22
N GLY A 95 -0.31 14.30 -12.35
CA GLY A 95 0.98 14.57 -12.99
C GLY A 95 2.18 13.94 -12.28
N PRO A 96 3.41 14.21 -12.77
CA PRO A 96 4.62 13.50 -12.35
C PRO A 96 5.10 13.82 -10.92
N ASP A 97 4.62 14.91 -10.32
CA ASP A 97 4.99 15.30 -8.96
C ASP A 97 4.27 14.47 -7.87
N TRP A 98 3.29 13.66 -8.27
CA TRP A 98 2.51 12.78 -7.41
C TRP A 98 2.67 11.32 -7.84
N PRO A 99 3.78 10.66 -7.47
CA PRO A 99 3.92 9.23 -7.69
C PRO A 99 2.83 8.46 -6.95
N ILE A 100 2.34 7.36 -7.53
CA ILE A 100 1.29 6.54 -6.92
C ILE A 100 1.90 5.26 -6.33
N VAL A 101 1.60 5.00 -5.07
CA VAL A 101 1.80 3.68 -4.47
C VAL A 101 0.47 2.94 -4.46
N PHE A 102 0.39 1.81 -5.16
CA PHE A 102 -0.73 0.90 -5.10
C PHE A 102 -0.39 -0.30 -4.23
N TYR A 103 -0.98 -0.36 -3.03
CA TYR A 103 -0.89 -1.51 -2.15
C TYR A 103 -1.98 -2.54 -2.46
N THR A 104 -1.60 -3.81 -2.61
CA THR A 104 -2.54 -4.91 -2.86
C THR A 104 -2.04 -6.24 -2.29
N SER A 105 -2.79 -7.33 -2.46
CA SER A 105 -2.38 -8.67 -2.06
C SER A 105 -1.48 -9.32 -3.11
N GLU A 106 -0.64 -10.26 -2.70
CA GLU A 106 0.19 -11.06 -3.61
C GLU A 106 -0.67 -11.79 -4.66
N GLU A 107 -1.84 -12.30 -4.25
CA GLU A 107 -2.83 -12.92 -5.14
C GLU A 107 -3.31 -11.95 -6.22
N THR A 108 -3.75 -10.75 -5.84
CA THR A 108 -4.20 -9.73 -6.81
C THR A 108 -3.07 -9.31 -7.74
N ALA A 109 -1.86 -9.07 -7.19
CA ALA A 109 -0.72 -8.66 -7.98
C ALA A 109 -0.35 -9.70 -9.05
N ASN A 110 -0.31 -10.98 -8.67
CA ASN A 110 0.03 -12.07 -9.59
C ASN A 110 -1.08 -12.31 -10.62
N ALA A 111 -2.36 -12.23 -10.23
CA ALA A 111 -3.47 -12.48 -11.13
C ALA A 111 -3.71 -11.35 -12.15
N HIS A 112 -3.43 -10.09 -11.79
CA HIS A 112 -3.90 -8.94 -12.57
C HIS A 112 -2.81 -7.95 -13.01
N LEU A 113 -1.68 -7.87 -12.30
CA LEU A 113 -0.71 -6.78 -12.49
C LEU A 113 0.62 -7.25 -13.09
N ARG A 114 1.03 -8.49 -12.83
CA ARG A 114 2.32 -9.05 -13.27
C ARG A 114 2.25 -9.87 -14.57
N ASN A 115 1.17 -9.73 -15.34
CA ASN A 115 0.85 -10.58 -16.50
C ASN A 115 1.75 -10.38 -17.75
N GLY A 116 2.88 -9.69 -17.64
CA GLY A 116 3.85 -9.52 -18.73
C GLY A 116 3.21 -9.04 -20.04
N GLN A 117 3.37 -9.84 -21.12
CA GLN A 117 2.83 -9.57 -22.46
C GLN A 117 1.29 -9.55 -22.53
N ASN A 118 0.61 -10.16 -21.56
CA ASN A 118 -0.86 -10.16 -21.45
C ASN A 118 -1.39 -9.07 -20.51
N GLY A 119 -0.50 -8.23 -19.93
CA GLY A 119 -0.88 -7.10 -19.07
C GLY A 119 -1.30 -5.86 -19.86
N SER A 120 -1.93 -4.90 -19.19
CA SER A 120 -2.28 -3.61 -19.80
C SER A 120 -1.03 -2.85 -20.22
N ALA A 121 -0.89 -2.54 -21.51
CA ALA A 121 0.30 -1.87 -22.04
C ALA A 121 0.54 -0.50 -21.41
N VAL A 122 -0.52 0.26 -21.12
CA VAL A 122 -0.42 1.58 -20.47
C VAL A 122 -0.05 1.45 -18.99
N TRP A 123 -0.55 0.41 -18.31
CA TRP A 123 -0.15 0.09 -16.94
C TRP A 123 1.34 -0.26 -16.86
N ASN A 124 1.79 -1.16 -17.74
CA ASN A 124 3.19 -1.58 -17.79
C ASN A 124 4.13 -0.40 -18.05
N ARG A 125 3.75 0.55 -18.92
CA ARG A 125 4.53 1.78 -19.13
C ARG A 125 4.58 2.66 -17.88
N ALA A 126 3.45 2.86 -17.21
CA ALA A 126 3.40 3.70 -16.00
C ALA A 126 4.29 3.12 -14.89
N VAL A 127 4.23 1.79 -14.67
CA VAL A 127 5.11 1.10 -13.71
C VAL A 127 6.58 1.16 -14.15
N ALA A 128 6.88 0.87 -15.42
CA ALA A 128 8.25 0.90 -15.94
C ALA A 128 8.88 2.31 -15.90
N SER A 129 8.07 3.37 -15.98
CA SER A 129 8.52 4.75 -15.87
C SER A 129 8.76 5.23 -14.44
N GLY A 130 8.47 4.40 -13.43
CA GLY A 130 8.57 4.80 -12.02
C GLY A 130 7.47 5.74 -11.55
N ALA A 131 6.37 5.89 -12.30
CA ALA A 131 5.24 6.71 -11.90
C ALA A 131 4.29 5.99 -10.92
N ILE A 132 4.22 4.66 -11.02
CA ILE A 132 3.38 3.80 -10.16
C ILE A 132 4.25 2.68 -9.60
N ASP A 133 4.18 2.49 -8.28
CA ASP A 133 4.79 1.36 -7.59
C ASP A 133 3.72 0.45 -7.00
N VAL A 134 3.88 -0.85 -7.19
CA VAL A 134 2.96 -1.86 -6.69
C VAL A 134 3.60 -2.57 -5.51
N ARG A 135 3.00 -2.43 -4.34
CA ARG A 135 3.52 -2.99 -3.10
C ARG A 135 2.55 -4.00 -2.51
N ILE A 136 3.09 -4.97 -1.79
CA ILE A 136 2.31 -6.02 -1.16
C ILE A 136 1.99 -5.61 0.28
N ILE A 137 0.71 -5.69 0.64
CA ILE A 137 0.31 -5.51 2.04
C ILE A 137 0.68 -6.76 2.86
N PRO A 138 1.06 -6.59 4.13
CA PRO A 138 1.19 -7.72 5.05
C PRO A 138 -0.14 -8.46 5.23
N ASP A 139 -0.09 -9.80 5.28
CA ASP A 139 -1.27 -10.67 5.39
C ASP A 139 -2.06 -10.47 6.70
N GLU A 140 -1.48 -9.82 7.70
CA GLU A 140 -2.16 -9.44 8.95
C GLU A 140 -3.29 -8.42 8.75
N TYR A 141 -3.27 -7.66 7.65
CA TYR A 141 -4.29 -6.64 7.35
C TYR A 141 -5.43 -7.21 6.50
N ASN A 142 -6.59 -7.41 7.13
CA ASN A 142 -7.80 -7.84 6.42
C ASN A 142 -8.48 -6.67 5.69
N MET A 143 -8.18 -6.47 4.40
CA MET A 143 -8.78 -5.40 3.59
C MET A 143 -10.17 -5.74 3.02
N THR A 144 -10.77 -6.87 3.43
CA THR A 144 -12.13 -7.28 2.98
C THR A 144 -13.24 -6.83 3.93
N THR A 145 -12.90 -6.20 5.06
CA THR A 145 -13.88 -5.69 6.03
C THR A 145 -13.64 -4.23 6.34
N ARG A 146 -14.70 -3.51 6.73
CA ARG A 146 -14.60 -2.11 7.14
C ARG A 146 -13.71 -1.93 8.36
N GLU A 147 -13.80 -2.83 9.34
CA GLU A 147 -12.93 -2.83 10.51
C GLU A 147 -11.46 -2.98 10.12
N GLY A 148 -11.11 -3.95 9.27
CA GLY A 148 -9.72 -4.18 8.88
C GLY A 148 -9.12 -3.02 8.07
N VAL A 149 -9.92 -2.33 7.24
CA VAL A 149 -9.48 -1.07 6.60
C VAL A 149 -9.19 0.02 7.64
N ASN A 150 -10.04 0.17 8.66
CA ASN A 150 -9.80 1.15 9.72
C ASN A 150 -8.54 0.81 10.52
N VAL A 151 -8.33 -0.46 10.88
CA VAL A 151 -7.09 -0.92 11.52
C VAL A 151 -5.89 -0.59 10.63
N TYR A 152 -5.92 -0.95 9.35
CA TYR A 152 -4.81 -0.70 8.43
C TYR A 152 -4.42 0.79 8.33
N LEU A 153 -5.41 1.68 8.15
CA LEU A 153 -5.19 3.13 8.03
C LEU A 153 -4.81 3.80 9.36
N SER A 154 -5.13 3.17 10.50
CA SER A 154 -4.79 3.64 11.85
C SER A 154 -3.56 2.95 12.44
N ARG A 155 -2.68 2.36 11.61
CA ARG A 155 -1.43 1.73 12.06
C ARG A 155 -0.19 2.47 11.54
N PRO A 156 0.86 2.63 12.36
CA PRO A 156 2.08 3.34 11.95
C PRO A 156 2.78 2.73 10.73
N TRP A 157 2.63 1.41 10.53
CA TRP A 157 3.31 0.69 9.45
C TRP A 157 3.10 1.37 8.10
N LEU A 158 1.84 1.63 7.72
CA LEU A 158 1.49 2.25 6.44
C LEU A 158 2.18 3.59 6.26
N TRP A 159 1.98 4.49 7.23
CA TRP A 159 2.49 5.85 7.17
C TRP A 159 4.03 5.88 7.15
N ARG A 160 4.71 4.93 7.81
CA ARG A 160 6.17 4.80 7.74
C ARG A 160 6.66 4.35 6.36
N GLN A 161 5.89 3.54 5.62
CA GLN A 161 6.26 3.12 4.26
C GLN A 161 6.21 4.25 3.22
N LEU A 162 5.53 5.35 3.54
CA LEU A 162 5.34 6.50 2.66
C LEU A 162 6.37 7.60 2.89
N ALA A 163 7.41 7.35 3.70
CA ALA A 163 8.52 8.29 3.83
C ALA A 163 9.26 8.46 2.48
N PRO A 164 9.79 9.66 2.17
CA PRO A 164 9.78 10.88 2.97
C PRO A 164 8.60 11.84 2.71
N ALA A 165 7.49 11.43 2.07
CA ALA A 165 6.38 12.34 1.73
C ALA A 165 5.67 13.01 2.90
N SER A 166 5.71 14.34 3.00
CA SER A 166 4.93 15.07 4.00
C SER A 166 3.43 15.00 3.69
N HIS A 167 3.07 14.93 2.41
CA HIS A 167 1.69 14.98 1.92
C HIS A 167 1.28 13.67 1.27
N VAL A 168 0.20 13.06 1.78
CA VAL A 168 -0.35 11.80 1.26
C VAL A 168 -1.77 12.02 0.78
N LEU A 169 -2.00 11.87 -0.52
CA LEU A 169 -3.34 11.82 -1.11
C LEU A 169 -3.85 10.39 -1.06
N VAL A 170 -4.76 10.09 -0.16
CA VAL A 170 -5.47 8.80 -0.08
C VAL A 170 -6.70 8.84 -0.99
N PHE A 171 -6.85 7.85 -1.86
CA PHE A 171 -8.06 7.66 -2.64
C PHE A 171 -8.50 6.18 -2.63
N GLN A 172 -9.80 5.95 -2.56
CA GLN A 172 -10.41 4.62 -2.62
C GLN A 172 -11.03 4.38 -4.00
N THR A 173 -11.40 3.13 -4.31
CA THR A 173 -11.99 2.77 -5.61
C THR A 173 -13.40 3.33 -5.85
N ASP A 174 -14.00 3.96 -4.83
CA ASP A 174 -15.25 4.71 -4.87
C ASP A 174 -15.05 6.24 -4.82
N ALA A 175 -13.83 6.71 -5.08
CA ALA A 175 -13.46 8.11 -5.22
C ALA A 175 -12.98 8.48 -6.64
N MET A 176 -13.08 9.77 -6.98
CA MET A 176 -12.58 10.31 -8.23
C MET A 176 -12.11 11.75 -8.07
N ILE A 177 -11.01 12.12 -8.72
CA ILE A 177 -10.65 13.53 -8.99
C ILE A 177 -11.04 13.87 -10.43
N CYS A 178 -11.55 15.07 -10.67
CA CYS A 178 -12.18 15.42 -11.94
C CYS A 178 -11.18 16.09 -12.86
N ALA A 179 -11.04 15.61 -14.12
CA ALA A 179 -10.10 16.21 -15.06
C ALA A 179 -10.49 17.65 -15.47
N ASN A 180 -11.77 18.01 -15.33
CA ASN A 180 -12.26 19.37 -15.57
C ASN A 180 -11.98 20.34 -14.40
N ALA A 181 -11.48 19.85 -13.26
CA ALA A 181 -11.27 20.69 -12.09
C ALA A 181 -10.32 21.86 -12.40
N HIS A 182 -10.74 23.07 -12.01
CA HIS A 182 -9.93 24.28 -12.13
C HIS A 182 -8.85 24.39 -11.05
N ARG A 183 -8.81 23.42 -10.13
CA ARG A 183 -7.87 23.31 -9.01
C ARG A 183 -7.09 22.02 -9.13
N THR A 184 -5.95 22.00 -8.47
CA THR A 184 -5.10 20.82 -8.30
C THR A 184 -5.09 20.40 -6.84
N VAL A 185 -4.58 19.20 -6.54
CA VAL A 185 -4.35 18.78 -5.14
C VAL A 185 -3.37 19.72 -4.44
N ASP A 186 -2.42 20.31 -5.18
CA ASP A 186 -1.42 21.23 -4.64
C ASP A 186 -2.04 22.49 -4.02
N ASP A 187 -3.22 22.92 -4.50
CA ASP A 187 -3.96 24.07 -3.95
C ASP A 187 -4.48 23.84 -2.51
N PHE A 188 -4.34 22.63 -1.99
CA PHE A 188 -4.85 22.21 -0.68
C PHE A 188 -3.76 21.71 0.28
N LEU A 189 -2.47 21.83 -0.08
CA LEU A 189 -1.34 21.35 0.75
C LEU A 189 -1.20 22.07 2.08
N GLU A 190 -1.86 23.21 2.28
CA GLU A 190 -1.85 23.93 3.57
C GLU A 190 -2.59 23.19 4.70
N TRP A 191 -3.47 22.22 4.36
CA TRP A 191 -4.32 21.53 5.33
C TRP A 191 -3.65 20.25 5.84
N ASP A 192 -3.65 20.06 7.17
CA ASP A 192 -3.15 18.84 7.79
C ASP A 192 -4.04 17.63 7.47
N PHE A 193 -5.35 17.87 7.31
CA PHE A 193 -6.31 16.90 6.82
C PHE A 193 -7.48 17.61 6.15
N ILE A 194 -7.70 17.30 4.88
CA ILE A 194 -8.86 17.74 4.11
C ILE A 194 -9.47 16.57 3.37
N ALA A 195 -10.80 16.49 3.41
CA ALA A 195 -11.60 15.49 2.73
C ALA A 195 -13.06 15.98 2.63
N ALA A 196 -13.95 15.12 2.13
CA ALA A 196 -15.37 15.43 2.14
C ALA A 196 -15.87 15.59 3.60
N PRO A 197 -16.43 16.75 3.99
CA PRO A 197 -16.85 16.98 5.36
C PRO A 197 -18.10 16.15 5.70
N LEU A 198 -18.17 15.61 6.91
CA LEU A 198 -19.31 14.85 7.42
C LEU A 198 -20.27 15.70 8.25
N HIS A 199 -19.87 16.95 8.55
CA HIS A 199 -20.63 17.89 9.35
C HIS A 199 -20.36 19.33 8.88
N THR A 200 -21.32 20.24 9.07
CA THR A 200 -21.21 21.66 8.65
C THR A 200 -20.36 22.51 9.61
N THR A 201 -20.46 22.25 10.92
CA THR A 201 -19.69 22.98 11.95
C THR A 201 -18.49 22.21 12.50
N GLN A 202 -18.63 20.90 12.76
CA GLN A 202 -17.55 20.09 13.30
C GLN A 202 -16.55 19.71 12.20
N LYS A 203 -15.26 19.70 12.54
CA LYS A 203 -14.16 19.28 11.67
C LYS A 203 -14.08 17.76 11.61
N LEU A 204 -15.06 17.14 10.95
CA LEU A 204 -15.11 15.70 10.74
C LEU A 204 -15.11 15.42 9.24
N PHE A 205 -14.21 14.55 8.79
CA PHE A 205 -13.99 14.31 7.38
C PHE A 205 -14.10 12.82 7.04
N ASN A 206 -14.52 12.52 5.81
CA ASN A 206 -14.53 11.17 5.29
C ASN A 206 -13.24 10.85 4.52
N GLY A 207 -12.54 9.80 4.93
CA GLY A 207 -11.16 9.54 4.49
C GLY A 207 -10.97 8.98 3.08
N GLY A 208 -12.03 8.60 2.37
CA GLY A 208 -11.90 7.84 1.11
C GLY A 208 -11.46 8.63 -0.12
N LEU A 209 -11.53 9.96 -0.07
CA LEU A 209 -10.73 10.87 -0.88
C LEU A 209 -10.23 11.96 0.05
N SER A 210 -8.95 11.89 0.43
CA SER A 210 -8.39 12.79 1.44
C SER A 210 -6.93 13.12 1.18
N LEU A 211 -6.54 14.33 1.55
CA LEU A 211 -5.14 14.74 1.64
C LEU A 211 -4.77 14.84 3.12
N ARG A 212 -3.67 14.19 3.51
CA ARG A 212 -3.25 14.04 4.91
C ARG A 212 -1.78 14.35 5.10
N ASN A 213 -1.45 15.03 6.19
CA ASN A 213 -0.08 15.28 6.66
C ASN A 213 0.48 14.01 7.31
N ARG A 214 1.40 13.32 6.64
CA ARG A 214 1.99 12.03 7.09
C ARG A 214 2.63 12.14 8.47
N THR A 215 3.33 13.25 8.74
CA THR A 215 4.04 13.46 10.01
C THR A 215 3.03 13.57 11.14
N MET A 216 1.97 14.36 10.96
CA MET A 216 0.92 14.48 11.98
C MET A 216 0.18 13.16 12.22
N MET A 217 -0.07 12.36 11.17
CA MET A 217 -0.64 11.01 11.33
C MET A 217 0.24 10.14 12.23
N LEU A 218 1.56 10.18 12.04
CA LEU A 218 2.51 9.43 12.86
C LEU A 218 2.60 9.95 14.30
N GLU A 219 2.65 11.27 14.49
CA GLU A 219 2.67 11.88 15.82
C GLU A 219 1.44 11.51 16.64
N ILE A 220 0.25 11.48 16.03
CA ILE A 220 -0.97 11.02 16.71
C ILE A 220 -0.82 9.57 17.12
N LEU A 221 -0.34 8.71 16.22
CA LEU A 221 -0.20 7.27 16.48
C LEU A 221 0.90 6.91 17.49
N ASP A 222 1.91 7.76 17.68
CA ASP A 222 3.01 7.53 18.63
C ASP A 222 2.67 8.04 20.07
N GLU A 223 1.56 8.75 20.28
CA GLU A 223 1.12 9.33 21.57
C GLU A 223 0.17 8.42 22.38
N ASP A 224 0.43 7.11 22.43
CA ASP A 224 -0.43 6.10 23.05
C ASP A 224 -1.88 6.06 22.51
N ASN A 225 -2.17 6.78 21.42
CA ASN A 225 -3.47 6.72 20.74
C ASN A 225 -3.53 5.47 19.88
N ASN A 226 -4.65 4.77 19.93
CA ASN A 226 -4.86 3.59 19.10
C ASN A 226 -6.35 3.36 18.84
N TRP A 227 -6.76 3.57 17.59
CA TRP A 227 -8.17 3.46 17.19
C TRP A 227 -8.79 2.11 17.56
N GLU A 228 -8.08 1.00 17.33
CA GLU A 228 -8.57 -0.35 17.60
C GLU A 228 -8.76 -0.58 19.11
N VAL A 229 -7.76 -0.21 19.92
CA VAL A 229 -7.82 -0.34 21.39
C VAL A 229 -8.91 0.56 21.97
N GLU A 230 -8.97 1.82 21.54
CA GLU A 230 -9.96 2.78 22.03
C GLU A 230 -11.40 2.36 21.67
N THR A 231 -11.59 1.77 20.48
CA THR A 231 -12.89 1.24 20.03
C THR A 231 -13.27 -0.01 20.82
N ALA A 232 -12.34 -0.96 20.99
CA ALA A 232 -12.58 -2.17 21.76
C ALA A 232 -12.88 -1.88 23.24
N ALA A 233 -12.25 -0.85 23.81
CA ALA A 233 -12.51 -0.37 25.16
C ALA A 233 -13.82 0.45 25.30
N GLY A 234 -14.49 0.76 24.19
CA GLY A 234 -15.70 1.60 24.17
C GLY A 234 -15.44 3.09 24.44
N THR A 235 -14.17 3.51 24.51
CA THR A 235 -13.78 4.92 24.68
C THR A 235 -13.89 5.72 23.39
N TRP A 236 -13.89 5.04 22.23
CA TRP A 236 -14.21 5.63 20.93
C TRP A 236 -15.41 4.92 20.29
N THR A 237 -16.42 5.69 19.90
CA THR A 237 -17.68 5.16 19.32
C THR A 237 -18.20 5.97 18.13
N LEU A 238 -17.52 7.05 17.75
CA LEU A 238 -18.03 8.02 16.78
C LEU A 238 -17.84 7.61 15.31
N GLY A 239 -17.03 6.60 15.02
CA GLY A 239 -16.90 6.05 13.68
C GLY A 239 -15.51 5.49 13.35
N GLY A 240 -15.16 5.53 12.06
CA GLY A 240 -13.91 5.00 11.54
C GLY A 240 -12.67 5.81 11.93
N GLU A 241 -11.53 5.38 11.40
CA GLU A 241 -10.23 6.02 11.55
C GLU A 241 -10.24 7.46 11.08
N ASP A 242 -10.99 7.77 10.02
CA ASP A 242 -11.08 9.10 9.42
C ASP A 242 -11.69 10.12 10.39
N ILE A 243 -12.81 9.77 11.03
CA ILE A 243 -13.44 10.56 12.08
C ILE A 243 -12.53 10.62 13.31
N TRP A 244 -11.83 9.53 13.63
CA TRP A 244 -10.91 9.46 14.76
C TRP A 244 -9.71 10.39 14.61
N PHE A 245 -9.00 10.34 13.49
CA PHE A 245 -7.92 11.28 13.18
C PHE A 245 -8.44 12.71 13.10
N SER A 246 -9.60 12.94 12.49
CA SER A 246 -10.23 14.27 12.47
C SER A 246 -10.35 14.84 13.90
N ARG A 247 -10.82 14.04 14.86
CA ARG A 247 -10.92 14.45 16.27
C ARG A 247 -9.57 14.65 16.96
N LYS A 248 -8.62 13.72 16.78
CA LYS A 248 -7.30 13.84 17.39
C LYS A 248 -6.57 15.09 16.87
N MET A 249 -6.70 15.39 15.58
CA MET A 249 -6.15 16.60 14.96
C MET A 249 -6.83 17.89 15.47
N ASP A 250 -8.16 17.91 15.53
CA ASP A 250 -8.93 19.07 16.02
C ASP A 250 -8.56 19.40 17.48
N LEU A 251 -8.46 18.37 18.34
CA LEU A 251 -8.05 18.53 19.75
C LEU A 251 -6.63 19.06 19.93
N ARG A 252 -5.76 18.86 18.95
CA ARG A 252 -4.36 19.32 18.95
C ARG A 252 -4.18 20.69 18.28
N GLY A 253 -5.23 21.26 17.71
CA GLY A 253 -5.16 22.54 17.00
C GLY A 253 -4.50 22.45 15.61
N ALA A 254 -4.65 21.31 14.93
CA ALA A 254 -4.21 21.15 13.54
C ALA A 254 -4.87 22.17 12.61
N HIS A 255 -4.22 22.46 11.48
CA HIS A 255 -4.78 23.33 10.45
C HIS A 255 -5.83 22.56 9.64
N LEU A 256 -7.11 22.72 10.00
CA LEU A 256 -8.24 22.01 9.40
C LEU A 256 -9.22 22.96 8.69
N PRO A 257 -9.72 22.60 7.50
CA PRO A 257 -10.55 23.47 6.69
C PRO A 257 -11.94 23.69 7.30
N THR A 258 -12.56 24.83 6.99
CA THR A 258 -14.01 25.01 7.17
C THR A 258 -14.79 24.12 6.22
N PHE A 259 -16.08 23.95 6.49
CA PHE A 259 -16.98 23.20 5.60
C PHE A 259 -16.90 23.71 4.15
N ASP A 260 -16.98 25.03 3.94
CA ASP A 260 -16.96 25.64 2.60
C ASP A 260 -15.60 25.48 1.90
N GLN A 261 -14.50 25.36 2.65
CA GLN A 261 -13.19 25.02 2.09
C GLN A 261 -13.10 23.54 1.73
N ALA A 262 -13.62 22.66 2.59
CA ALA A 262 -13.55 21.22 2.41
C ALA A 262 -14.37 20.71 1.21
N ILE A 263 -15.56 21.29 0.97
CA ILE A 263 -16.37 20.89 -0.20
C ILE A 263 -15.75 21.29 -1.54
N LYS A 264 -14.81 22.26 -1.57
CA LYS A 264 -14.03 22.56 -2.78
C LYS A 264 -13.05 21.44 -3.13
N PHE A 265 -12.57 20.71 -2.13
CA PHE A 265 -11.69 19.56 -2.32
C PHE A 265 -12.49 18.31 -2.70
N ALA A 266 -13.47 17.93 -1.88
CA ALA A 266 -14.25 16.73 -2.16
C ALA A 266 -15.72 16.86 -1.75
N CYS A 267 -16.60 16.49 -2.67
CA CYS A 267 -18.03 16.33 -2.40
C CYS A 267 -18.38 14.85 -2.19
N GLN A 268 -19.36 14.59 -1.32
CA GLN A 268 -19.84 13.23 -1.05
C GLN A 268 -21.35 13.19 -1.08
N HIS A 269 -22.01 14.08 -0.31
CA HIS A 269 -23.47 14.13 -0.21
C HIS A 269 -24.12 15.14 -1.13
N GLU A 270 -25.43 14.99 -1.38
CA GLU A 270 -26.25 15.91 -2.18
C GLU A 270 -26.23 17.35 -1.64
N TRP A 271 -26.12 17.51 -0.33
CA TRP A 271 -26.01 18.83 0.29
C TRP A 271 -24.63 19.47 0.13
N HIS A 272 -23.61 18.72 -0.31
CA HIS A 272 -22.36 19.30 -0.81
C HIS A 272 -22.53 19.71 -2.27
N THR A 273 -23.05 18.81 -3.11
CA THR A 273 -23.19 19.03 -4.56
C THR A 273 -24.24 20.09 -4.91
N SER A 274 -25.13 20.45 -3.98
CA SER A 274 -26.03 21.59 -4.14
C SER A 274 -25.33 22.93 -3.90
N ARG A 275 -24.19 22.95 -3.18
CA ARG A 275 -23.43 24.16 -2.82
C ARG A 275 -22.18 24.35 -3.66
N GLU A 276 -21.46 23.25 -3.90
CA GLU A 276 -20.25 23.23 -4.71
C GLU A 276 -20.48 22.37 -5.94
N LYS A 277 -20.48 23.03 -7.10
CA LYS A 277 -20.75 22.41 -8.41
C LYS A 277 -19.48 21.94 -9.09
N GLU A 278 -18.35 22.53 -8.72
CA GLU A 278 -17.07 22.33 -9.39
C GLU A 278 -15.97 21.91 -8.38
N PRO A 279 -16.22 20.89 -7.53
CA PRO A 279 -15.20 20.42 -6.60
C PRO A 279 -14.03 19.76 -7.36
N LEU A 280 -12.87 19.68 -6.71
CA LEU A 280 -11.73 18.92 -7.23
C LEU A 280 -12.08 17.44 -7.42
N GLY A 281 -12.88 16.85 -6.53
CA GLY A 281 -13.27 15.45 -6.63
C GLY A 281 -14.53 15.05 -5.87
N TYR A 282 -14.83 13.76 -5.94
CA TYR A 282 -15.98 13.15 -5.31
C TYR A 282 -15.60 11.85 -4.60
N HIS A 283 -16.35 11.51 -3.56
CA HIS A 283 -16.24 10.24 -2.85
C HIS A 283 -17.62 9.68 -2.50
N LYS A 284 -17.84 8.36 -2.67
CA LYS A 284 -19.09 7.65 -2.31
C LYS A 284 -20.38 8.16 -2.96
N VAL A 285 -20.31 9.05 -3.95
CA VAL A 285 -21.50 9.66 -4.57
C VAL A 285 -22.46 8.64 -5.19
N HIS A 286 -21.96 7.49 -5.66
CA HIS A 286 -22.79 6.38 -6.14
C HIS A 286 -23.66 5.73 -5.04
N LYS A 287 -23.33 5.90 -3.76
CA LYS A 287 -24.13 5.42 -2.63
C LYS A 287 -24.99 6.53 -2.03
N VAL A 288 -24.43 7.72 -1.86
CA VAL A 288 -25.05 8.76 -0.99
C VAL A 288 -25.51 10.03 -1.73
N ALA A 289 -25.24 10.15 -3.02
CA ALA A 289 -25.66 11.29 -3.85
C ALA A 289 -26.12 10.82 -5.25
N GLN A 290 -26.83 9.69 -5.31
CA GLN A 290 -27.27 9.08 -6.57
C GLN A 290 -28.10 10.03 -7.43
N SER A 291 -28.96 10.86 -6.81
CA SER A 291 -29.79 11.81 -7.55
C SER A 291 -28.96 12.93 -8.20
N SER A 292 -27.77 13.22 -7.66
CA SER A 292 -26.84 14.21 -8.21
C SER A 292 -25.94 13.65 -9.31
N LEU A 293 -25.88 12.33 -9.54
CA LEU A 293 -25.01 11.72 -10.54
C LEU A 293 -25.16 12.33 -11.95
N PRO A 294 -26.36 12.63 -12.47
CA PRO A 294 -26.49 13.27 -13.79
C PRO A 294 -25.81 14.63 -13.88
N GLU A 295 -25.73 15.39 -12.78
CA GLU A 295 -25.01 16.67 -12.73
C GLU A 295 -23.52 16.45 -12.50
N ILE A 296 -23.16 15.57 -11.57
CA ILE A 296 -21.76 15.18 -11.29
C ILE A 296 -21.08 14.70 -12.58
N THR A 297 -21.73 13.84 -13.38
CA THR A 297 -21.15 13.32 -14.63
C THR A 297 -20.92 14.41 -15.69
N LYS A 298 -21.66 15.52 -15.67
CA LYS A 298 -21.39 16.64 -16.58
C LYS A 298 -20.08 17.35 -16.21
N TRP A 299 -19.83 17.51 -14.92
CA TRP A 299 -18.60 18.10 -14.41
C TRP A 299 -17.43 17.13 -14.43
N CYS A 300 -17.67 15.87 -14.08
CA CYS A 300 -16.68 14.84 -13.80
C CYS A 300 -17.08 13.54 -14.51
N PRO A 301 -16.96 13.47 -15.85
CA PRO A 301 -17.36 12.28 -16.62
C PRO A 301 -16.69 10.99 -16.13
N GLU A 302 -15.48 11.11 -15.59
CA GLU A 302 -14.65 10.01 -15.11
C GLU A 302 -15.16 9.41 -13.81
N ILE A 303 -16.16 10.03 -13.16
CA ILE A 303 -16.84 9.43 -12.01
C ILE A 303 -17.36 8.02 -12.34
N ALA A 304 -17.69 7.73 -13.60
CA ALA A 304 -18.10 6.40 -14.06
C ALA A 304 -17.02 5.30 -13.89
N LEU A 305 -15.75 5.68 -13.69
CA LEU A 305 -14.67 4.74 -13.36
C LEU A 305 -14.67 4.36 -11.88
N ALA A 306 -15.21 5.21 -11.00
CA ALA A 306 -15.45 4.87 -9.62
C ALA A 306 -16.72 4.03 -9.50
N ALA A 307 -16.82 3.19 -8.46
CA ALA A 307 -18.01 2.38 -8.21
C ALA A 307 -18.31 2.29 -6.72
N PRO A 308 -19.54 1.95 -6.29
CA PRO A 308 -19.83 1.73 -4.88
C PRO A 308 -18.84 0.73 -4.25
N GLY A 309 -18.21 1.10 -3.13
CA GLY A 309 -17.33 0.18 -2.40
C GLY A 309 -18.07 -1.11 -2.00
N THR A 310 -17.37 -2.24 -2.01
CA THR A 310 -17.95 -3.58 -1.77
C THR A 310 -18.11 -3.92 -0.28
N LEU A 311 -17.43 -3.18 0.60
CA LEU A 311 -17.47 -3.40 2.03
C LEU A 311 -18.89 -3.14 2.57
N ALA A 312 -19.39 -4.10 3.36
CA ALA A 312 -20.65 -3.97 4.07
C ALA A 312 -20.59 -2.80 5.05
N GLN A 313 -21.70 -2.06 5.16
CA GLN A 313 -21.85 -0.95 6.10
C GLN A 313 -21.96 -1.46 7.52
#